data_AF-A0A2V8ZAW7-F1
#
_entry.id   AF-A0A2V8ZAW7-F1
#
_cell.length_a   1.000
_cell.length_b   1.000
_cell.length_c   1.000
_cell.angle_alpha   90.00
_cell.angle_beta   90.00
_cell.angle_gamma   90.00
#
_symmetry.space_group_name_H-M   'P 1'
#
loop_
_entity.id
_entity.type
_entity.pdbx_description
1 polymer ?
#
loop_
_entity_poly.entity_id
_entity_poly.type
_entity_poly.pdbx_seq_one_letter_code
_entity_poly.pdbx_strand_id
1 'polypeptide(L)'
;MVGFCIFAATQCLSALKEQKRGLRRFEFTEPHMGTMFKIVFYASDESSALKASRAAFNRIAGLDHIMSDYQPSSELMRLSERAGGPPTRISDDLYGVMSTAQEIAQKSDGAFDITIGPVVRLWRRARRQHELPEPARLAQALELVGHEKLRLDAKARTAQLLKPGMLLDLGGIAKGYAADETLRVLKGYGIDRALVAAGGDIAVGEPPPDMEGNGWTIAVASLDSPTQRPKRYVALHNAGISTSGDLEQHVEINGTRYSHIVDPKSGRAITGRVSVTVIAPDDTTADALATAVCVLGLERGLKLIQSIPETRALICQAKNSELQCSDWRFPATRDQSHDSPVCDATSEISRLRTNRCFSLSLGRICSTNLVASRGSKPTHEGTSRAESRGLFHQAGLGRKSASHSSFFCG
;
A
#
# COMPACT_ATOMS: atom_id res chain seq x y z
N MET A 1 4.28 -58.87 13.45
CA MET A 1 4.36 -57.75 12.46
C MET A 1 3.48 -56.53 12.80
N VAL A 2 2.84 -56.45 13.98
CA VAL A 2 1.97 -55.31 14.35
C VAL A 2 2.68 -54.28 15.26
N GLY A 3 3.74 -54.69 15.97
CA GLY A 3 4.50 -53.81 16.88
C GLY A 3 5.43 -52.79 16.21
N PHE A 4 5.82 -53.01 14.94
CA PHE A 4 6.74 -52.12 14.23
C PHE A 4 6.04 -50.88 13.64
N CYS A 5 4.75 -50.98 13.29
CA CYS A 5 3.96 -49.86 12.76
C CYS A 5 3.58 -48.83 13.84
N ILE A 6 3.41 -49.25 15.09
CA ILE A 6 3.05 -48.36 16.20
C ILE A 6 4.25 -47.47 16.58
N PHE A 7 5.46 -48.03 16.65
CA PHE A 7 6.69 -47.28 16.96
C PHE A 7 7.06 -46.24 15.88
N ALA A 8 6.82 -46.54 14.60
CA ALA A 8 7.06 -45.59 13.51
C ALA A 8 6.08 -44.40 13.55
N ALA A 9 4.82 -44.62 13.95
CA ALA A 9 3.84 -43.56 14.10
C ALA A 9 4.15 -42.63 15.28
N THR A 10 4.60 -43.17 16.43
CA THR A 10 5.00 -42.35 17.59
C THR A 10 6.27 -41.54 17.35
N GLN A 11 7.26 -42.08 16.60
CA GLN A 11 8.47 -41.34 16.24
C GLN A 11 8.20 -40.21 15.23
N CYS A 12 7.25 -40.39 14.32
CA CYS A 12 6.83 -39.35 13.39
C CYS A 12 6.10 -38.20 14.11
N LEU A 13 5.23 -38.55 15.07
CA LEU A 13 4.54 -37.58 15.94
C LEU A 13 5.48 -36.83 16.90
N SER A 14 6.52 -37.49 17.42
CA SER A 14 7.52 -36.82 18.29
C SER A 14 8.43 -35.89 17.49
N ALA A 15 8.84 -36.27 16.28
CA ALA A 15 9.64 -35.42 15.39
C ALA A 15 8.87 -34.17 14.94
N LEU A 16 7.59 -34.30 14.61
CA LEU A 16 6.71 -33.15 14.31
C LEU A 16 6.48 -32.25 15.54
N LYS A 17 6.46 -32.83 16.76
CA LYS A 17 6.38 -32.06 18.02
C LYS A 17 7.69 -31.36 18.38
N GLU A 18 8.84 -31.95 18.10
CA GLU A 18 10.15 -31.34 18.31
C GLU A 18 10.43 -30.22 17.31
N GLN A 19 9.99 -30.37 16.05
CA GLN A 19 10.13 -29.33 15.03
C GLN A 19 9.35 -28.04 15.41
N LYS A 20 8.20 -28.18 16.08
CA LYS A 20 7.44 -27.05 16.65
C LYS A 20 8.14 -26.33 17.81
N ARG A 21 9.11 -26.97 18.49
CA ARG A 21 9.91 -26.37 19.56
C ARG A 21 11.14 -25.59 19.06
N GLY A 22 11.43 -25.62 17.76
CA GLY A 22 12.58 -24.97 17.14
C GLY A 22 12.29 -23.68 16.37
N LEU A 23 11.03 -23.25 16.26
CA LEU A 23 10.66 -22.05 15.53
C LEU A 23 10.81 -20.80 16.40
N ARG A 24 11.52 -19.79 15.89
CA ARG A 24 11.73 -18.49 16.52
C ARG A 24 11.00 -17.41 15.73
N ARG A 25 10.48 -16.41 16.42
CA ARG A 25 9.82 -15.24 15.83
C ARG A 25 10.88 -14.29 15.26
N PHE A 26 10.70 -13.90 14.00
CA PHE A 26 11.48 -12.87 13.33
C PHE A 26 10.57 -11.74 12.84
N GLU A 27 11.13 -10.55 12.78
CA GLU A 27 10.42 -9.33 12.40
C GLU A 27 11.33 -8.45 11.57
N PHE A 28 10.82 -7.98 10.43
CA PHE A 28 11.54 -7.10 9.52
C PHE A 28 10.62 -6.01 9.00
N THR A 29 11.16 -4.82 8.76
CA THR A 29 10.38 -3.68 8.30
C THR A 29 11.16 -2.89 7.26
N GLU A 30 10.54 -2.58 6.12
CA GLU A 30 11.12 -1.73 5.05
C GLU A 30 10.07 -0.80 4.43
N PRO A 31 10.47 0.39 3.93
CA PRO A 31 9.57 1.30 3.21
C PRO A 31 9.36 0.85 1.76
N HIS A 32 8.11 0.60 1.37
CA HIS A 32 7.71 0.26 -0.01
C HIS A 32 6.30 0.79 -0.31
N MET A 33 5.99 1.05 -1.59
CA MET A 33 4.65 1.50 -2.04
C MET A 33 4.06 2.67 -1.23
N GLY A 34 4.91 3.61 -0.78
CA GLY A 34 4.50 4.78 0.01
C GLY A 34 4.12 4.50 1.47
N THR A 35 4.41 3.31 2.00
CA THR A 35 4.16 2.93 3.40
C THR A 35 5.29 2.08 3.98
N MET A 36 5.22 1.76 5.28
CA MET A 36 6.10 0.76 5.90
C MET A 36 5.45 -0.62 5.76
N PHE A 37 6.18 -1.56 5.18
CA PHE A 37 5.82 -2.97 5.20
C PHE A 37 6.48 -3.63 6.39
N LYS A 38 5.69 -4.28 7.24
CA LYS A 38 6.12 -5.06 8.39
C LYS A 38 5.84 -6.53 8.13
N ILE A 39 6.87 -7.36 8.20
CA ILE A 39 6.78 -8.80 7.99
C ILE A 39 7.18 -9.49 9.28
N VAL A 40 6.28 -10.29 9.84
CA VAL A 40 6.51 -11.11 11.03
C VAL A 40 6.31 -12.57 10.65
N PHE A 41 7.27 -13.44 10.95
CA PHE A 41 7.10 -14.87 10.72
C PHE A 41 7.94 -15.72 11.66
N TYR A 42 7.69 -17.02 11.65
CA TYR A 42 8.40 -18.00 12.46
C TYR A 42 9.29 -18.88 11.58
N ALA A 43 10.59 -18.96 11.90
CA ALA A 43 11.58 -19.76 11.18
C ALA A 43 12.53 -20.50 12.13
N SER A 44 13.23 -21.53 11.64
CA SER A 44 14.16 -22.35 12.44
C SER A 44 15.39 -21.58 12.91
N ASP A 45 15.92 -20.71 12.05
CA ASP A 45 17.20 -20.05 12.26
C ASP A 45 17.24 -18.68 11.55
N GLU A 46 18.22 -17.86 11.94
CA GLU A 46 18.34 -16.48 11.47
C GLU A 46 18.77 -16.40 10.00
N SER A 47 19.59 -17.34 9.53
CA SER A 47 20.04 -17.37 8.13
C SER A 47 18.87 -17.64 7.19
N SER A 48 18.01 -18.61 7.54
CA SER A 48 16.77 -18.91 6.81
C SER A 48 15.82 -17.70 6.83
N ALA A 49 15.68 -17.04 7.99
CA ALA A 49 14.83 -15.85 8.12
C ALA A 49 15.32 -14.68 7.24
N LEU A 50 16.61 -14.36 7.27
CA LEU A 50 17.19 -13.29 6.44
C LEU A 50 17.04 -13.56 4.94
N LYS A 51 17.18 -14.82 4.52
CA LYS A 51 17.00 -15.20 3.12
C LYS A 51 15.54 -15.02 2.67
N ALA A 52 14.60 -15.45 3.51
CA ALA A 52 13.17 -15.35 3.22
C ALA A 52 12.68 -13.89 3.24
N SER A 53 13.09 -13.09 4.23
CA SER A 53 12.71 -11.68 4.32
C SER A 53 13.24 -10.87 3.13
N ARG A 54 14.48 -11.11 2.71
CA ARG A 54 15.03 -10.46 1.51
C ARG A 54 14.27 -10.84 0.24
N ALA A 55 13.88 -12.10 0.09
CA ALA A 55 13.07 -12.53 -1.05
C ALA A 55 11.68 -11.88 -1.05
N ALA A 56 11.06 -11.77 0.14
CA ALA A 56 9.79 -11.09 0.35
C ALA A 56 9.86 -9.59 -0.01
N PHE A 57 10.83 -8.84 0.51
CA PHE A 57 10.97 -7.42 0.16
C PHE A 57 11.35 -7.19 -1.30
N ASN A 58 12.18 -8.05 -1.89
CA ASN A 58 12.42 -8.00 -3.34
C ASN A 58 11.14 -8.21 -4.15
N ARG A 59 10.22 -9.07 -3.68
CA ARG A 59 8.91 -9.26 -4.32
C ARG A 59 8.06 -7.99 -4.23
N ILE A 60 7.97 -7.39 -3.05
CA ILE A 60 7.22 -6.14 -2.84
C ILE A 60 7.79 -5.03 -3.74
N ALA A 61 9.11 -4.87 -3.79
CA ALA A 61 9.76 -3.88 -4.67
C ALA A 61 9.47 -4.13 -6.17
N GLY A 62 9.44 -5.39 -6.59
CA GLY A 62 9.06 -5.77 -7.96
C GLY A 62 7.60 -5.41 -8.28
N LEU A 63 6.69 -5.63 -7.33
CA LEU A 63 5.28 -5.26 -7.48
C LEU A 63 5.09 -3.73 -7.52
N ASP A 64 5.86 -2.96 -6.74
CA ASP A 64 5.84 -1.50 -6.82
C ASP A 64 6.25 -1.01 -8.22
N HIS A 65 7.27 -1.63 -8.83
CA HIS A 65 7.66 -1.31 -10.21
C HIS A 65 6.61 -1.71 -11.26
N ILE A 66 5.69 -2.62 -10.94
CA ILE A 66 4.57 -2.99 -11.81
C ILE A 66 3.39 -2.04 -11.62
N MET A 67 3.02 -1.76 -10.37
CA MET A 67 1.72 -1.21 -9.99
C MET A 67 1.73 0.28 -9.64
N SER A 68 2.90 0.91 -9.53
CA SER A 68 2.98 2.33 -9.13
C SER A 68 2.43 3.26 -10.21
N ASP A 69 1.48 4.11 -9.84
CA ASP A 69 0.96 5.19 -10.68
C ASP A 69 1.75 6.51 -10.56
N TYR A 70 2.78 6.52 -9.70
CA TYR A 70 3.74 7.61 -9.53
C TYR A 70 5.00 7.43 -10.39
N GLN A 71 5.36 6.19 -10.74
CA GLN A 71 6.55 5.87 -11.53
C GLN A 71 6.18 5.80 -13.02
N PRO A 72 6.64 6.75 -13.88
CA PRO A 72 6.33 6.69 -15.32
C PRO A 72 6.84 5.42 -15.99
N SER A 73 7.93 4.84 -15.47
CA SER A 73 8.50 3.60 -15.96
C SER A 73 7.75 2.36 -15.51
N SER A 74 6.72 2.44 -14.66
CA SER A 74 5.99 1.25 -14.22
C SER A 74 5.20 0.60 -15.34
N GLU A 75 4.88 -0.69 -15.18
CA GLU A 75 4.04 -1.37 -16.16
C GLU A 75 2.64 -0.76 -16.27
N LEU A 76 2.02 -0.40 -15.14
CA LEU A 76 0.72 0.28 -15.08
C LEU A 76 0.71 1.60 -15.87
N MET A 77 1.77 2.40 -15.73
CA MET A 77 1.88 3.69 -16.41
C MET A 77 2.12 3.50 -17.91
N ARG A 78 2.98 2.56 -18.31
CA ARG A 78 3.19 2.22 -19.73
C ARG A 78 1.91 1.67 -20.40
N LEU A 79 1.07 0.94 -19.66
CA LEU A 79 -0.25 0.54 -20.15
C LEU A 79 -1.17 1.74 -20.34
N SER A 80 -1.18 2.66 -19.37
CA SER A 80 -1.99 3.90 -19.43
C SER A 80 -1.57 4.81 -20.59
N GLU A 81 -0.28 4.89 -20.92
CA GLU A 81 0.23 5.64 -22.07
C GLU A 81 -0.30 5.12 -23.42
N ARG A 82 -0.73 3.86 -23.48
CA ARG A 82 -1.30 3.22 -24.68
C ARG A 82 -2.82 3.31 -24.74
N ALA A 83 -3.45 4.09 -23.85
CA ALA A 83 -4.90 4.20 -23.81
C ALA A 83 -5.49 4.70 -25.14
N GLY A 84 -6.59 4.09 -25.57
CA GLY A 84 -7.18 4.27 -26.90
C GLY A 84 -6.51 3.45 -28.01
N GLY A 85 -5.44 2.72 -27.71
CA GLY A 85 -4.74 1.83 -28.64
C GLY A 85 -5.26 0.39 -28.66
N PRO A 86 -4.57 -0.52 -29.37
CA PRO A 86 -4.89 -1.95 -29.39
C PRO A 86 -4.59 -2.62 -28.03
N PRO A 87 -5.14 -3.84 -27.78
CA PRO A 87 -4.80 -4.62 -26.60
C PRO A 87 -3.28 -4.80 -26.43
N THR A 88 -2.79 -4.61 -25.21
CA THR A 88 -1.36 -4.72 -24.86
C THR A 88 -1.16 -5.89 -23.92
N ARG A 89 -0.14 -6.72 -24.21
CA ARG A 89 0.26 -7.81 -23.32
C ARG A 89 0.80 -7.25 -22.02
N ILE A 90 0.38 -7.83 -20.91
CA ILE A 90 0.77 -7.46 -19.55
C ILE A 90 1.27 -8.68 -18.77
N SER A 91 1.97 -8.43 -17.66
CA SER A 91 2.41 -9.45 -16.72
C SER A 91 1.23 -10.15 -16.04
N ASP A 92 1.48 -11.36 -15.53
CA ASP A 92 0.48 -12.10 -14.75
C ASP A 92 0.09 -11.35 -13.48
N ASP A 93 1.02 -10.59 -12.88
CA ASP A 93 0.76 -9.80 -11.68
C ASP A 93 -0.22 -8.65 -11.95
N LEU A 94 0.08 -7.86 -12.99
CA LEU A 94 -0.79 -6.76 -13.39
C LEU A 94 -2.16 -7.29 -13.84
N TYR A 95 -2.19 -8.40 -14.58
CA TYR A 95 -3.43 -9.04 -14.97
C TYR A 95 -4.23 -9.50 -13.75
N GLY A 96 -3.58 -10.17 -12.79
CA GLY A 96 -4.21 -10.72 -11.59
C GLY A 96 -4.90 -9.64 -10.76
N VAL A 97 -4.17 -8.59 -10.39
CA VAL A 97 -4.74 -7.49 -9.59
C VAL A 97 -5.86 -6.74 -10.34
N MET A 98 -5.71 -6.52 -11.65
CA MET A 98 -6.74 -5.84 -12.46
C MET A 98 -7.98 -6.72 -12.65
N SER A 99 -7.82 -8.03 -12.71
CA SER A 99 -8.94 -8.98 -12.79
C SER A 99 -9.79 -8.90 -11.51
N THR A 100 -9.17 -9.01 -10.34
CA THR A 100 -9.87 -8.87 -9.05
C THR A 100 -10.53 -7.49 -8.93
N ALA A 101 -9.85 -6.44 -9.35
CA ALA A 101 -10.41 -5.09 -9.38
C ALA A 101 -11.67 -4.98 -10.26
N GLN A 102 -11.67 -5.58 -11.46
CA GLN A 102 -12.85 -5.59 -12.35
C GLN A 102 -14.02 -6.37 -11.76
N GLU A 103 -13.76 -7.50 -11.08
CA GLU A 103 -14.81 -8.27 -10.41
C GLU A 103 -15.48 -7.47 -9.29
N ILE A 104 -14.68 -6.78 -8.48
CA ILE A 104 -15.19 -5.93 -7.39
C ILE A 104 -15.88 -4.69 -7.95
N ALA A 105 -15.39 -4.11 -9.04
CA ALA A 105 -16.05 -3.01 -9.74
C ALA A 105 -17.47 -3.41 -10.19
N GLN A 106 -17.62 -4.58 -10.80
CA GLN A 106 -18.93 -5.09 -11.22
C GLN A 106 -19.86 -5.34 -10.03
N LYS A 107 -19.39 -6.01 -8.98
CA LYS A 107 -20.19 -6.33 -7.78
C LYS A 107 -20.61 -5.07 -7.02
N SER A 108 -19.76 -4.04 -7.01
CA SER A 108 -19.98 -2.78 -6.31
C SER A 108 -20.69 -1.72 -7.15
N ASP A 109 -21.12 -2.05 -8.38
CA ASP A 109 -21.75 -1.12 -9.31
C ASP A 109 -20.85 0.13 -9.55
N GLY A 110 -19.54 -0.13 -9.77
CA GLY A 110 -18.53 0.89 -10.05
C GLY A 110 -18.11 1.74 -8.86
N ALA A 111 -18.50 1.40 -7.62
CA ALA A 111 -18.05 2.14 -6.44
C ALA A 111 -16.54 1.94 -6.15
N PHE A 112 -16.00 0.78 -6.53
CA PHE A 112 -14.57 0.58 -6.71
C PHE A 112 -14.24 0.56 -8.20
N ASP A 113 -13.38 1.46 -8.66
CA ASP A 113 -13.04 1.57 -10.08
C ASP A 113 -11.59 2.01 -10.24
N ILE A 114 -10.72 1.11 -10.73
CA ILE A 114 -9.30 1.40 -10.91
C ILE A 114 -9.02 2.34 -12.09
N THR A 115 -10.02 2.67 -12.91
CA THR A 115 -9.88 3.66 -14.00
C THR A 115 -10.06 5.11 -13.51
N ILE A 116 -10.25 5.31 -12.20
CA ILE A 116 -10.43 6.60 -11.54
C ILE A 116 -9.19 7.52 -11.59
N GLY A 117 -8.06 7.03 -12.11
CA GLY A 117 -6.77 7.73 -12.12
C GLY A 117 -6.82 9.20 -12.57
N PRO A 118 -7.55 9.59 -13.64
CA PRO A 118 -7.64 10.99 -14.07
C PRO A 118 -8.25 11.90 -12.98
N VAL A 119 -9.28 11.42 -12.30
CA VAL A 119 -9.97 12.15 -11.24
C VAL A 119 -9.13 12.19 -9.97
N VAL A 120 -8.52 11.07 -9.58
CA VAL A 120 -7.63 11.04 -8.40
C VAL A 120 -6.46 12.00 -8.58
N ARG A 121 -5.86 12.13 -9.77
CA ARG A 121 -4.79 13.11 -10.02
C ARG A 121 -5.23 14.55 -9.77
N LEU A 122 -6.46 14.92 -10.16
CA LEU A 122 -7.03 16.23 -9.86
C LEU A 122 -7.18 16.43 -8.34
N TRP A 123 -7.70 15.43 -7.62
CA TRP A 123 -7.83 15.52 -6.17
C TRP A 123 -6.50 15.52 -5.41
N ARG A 124 -5.49 14.80 -5.90
CA ARG A 124 -4.11 14.88 -5.36
C ARG A 124 -3.54 16.29 -5.52
N ARG A 125 -3.80 16.95 -6.66
CA ARG A 125 -3.43 18.36 -6.87
C ARG A 125 -4.21 19.27 -5.93
N ALA A 126 -5.53 19.10 -5.83
CA ALA A 126 -6.40 19.86 -4.96
C ALA A 126 -5.93 19.81 -3.49
N ARG A 127 -5.59 18.62 -3.00
CA ARG A 127 -5.02 18.41 -1.66
C ARG A 127 -3.71 19.15 -1.45
N ARG A 128 -2.81 19.16 -2.45
CA ARG A 128 -1.51 19.86 -2.35
C ARG A 128 -1.65 21.38 -2.42
N GLN A 129 -2.62 21.88 -3.18
CA GLN A 129 -2.81 23.31 -3.42
C GLN A 129 -3.85 23.95 -2.50
N HIS A 130 -4.59 23.14 -1.72
CA HIS A 130 -5.73 23.60 -0.91
C HIS A 130 -6.82 24.29 -1.74
N GLU A 131 -7.02 23.84 -2.98
CA GLU A 131 -7.95 24.41 -3.95
C GLU A 131 -8.81 23.31 -4.56
N LEU A 132 -10.11 23.54 -4.77
CA LEU A 132 -10.98 22.55 -5.40
C LEU A 132 -10.60 22.31 -6.87
N PRO A 133 -10.77 21.07 -7.39
CA PRO A 133 -10.66 20.84 -8.82
C PRO A 133 -11.63 21.74 -9.59
N GLU A 134 -11.16 22.35 -10.68
CA GLU A 134 -12.00 23.12 -11.58
C GLU A 134 -13.14 22.23 -12.12
N PRO A 135 -14.42 22.64 -12.03
CA PRO A 135 -15.55 21.80 -12.42
C PRO A 135 -15.48 21.27 -13.85
N ALA A 136 -15.04 22.11 -14.80
CA ALA A 136 -14.88 21.73 -16.20
C ALA A 136 -13.81 20.64 -16.39
N ARG A 137 -12.68 20.74 -15.67
CA ARG A 137 -11.61 19.73 -15.69
C ARG A 137 -12.06 18.43 -15.04
N LEU A 138 -12.83 18.50 -13.97
CA LEU A 138 -13.38 17.34 -13.30
C LEU A 138 -14.35 16.57 -14.21
N ALA A 139 -15.24 17.29 -14.90
CA ALA A 139 -16.17 16.70 -15.88
C ALA A 139 -15.43 15.99 -17.02
N GLN A 140 -14.39 16.62 -17.60
CA GLN A 140 -13.54 16.00 -18.62
C GLN A 140 -12.84 14.74 -18.10
N ALA A 141 -12.34 14.76 -16.87
CA ALA A 141 -11.71 13.59 -16.27
C ALA A 141 -12.70 12.44 -16.07
N LEU A 142 -13.94 12.74 -15.66
CA LEU A 142 -15.00 11.74 -15.47
C LEU A 142 -15.39 11.00 -16.76
N GLU A 143 -15.31 11.65 -17.92
CA GLU A 143 -15.59 10.99 -19.21
C GLU A 143 -14.64 9.81 -19.51
N LEU A 144 -13.47 9.81 -18.89
CA LEU A 144 -12.42 8.81 -19.00
C LEU A 144 -12.57 7.67 -17.98
N VAL A 145 -13.35 7.88 -16.91
CA VAL A 145 -13.57 6.88 -15.85
C VAL A 145 -14.70 5.94 -16.23
N GLY A 146 -14.51 4.65 -15.98
CA GLY A 146 -15.50 3.59 -16.15
C GLY A 146 -14.82 2.24 -16.35
N HIS A 147 -14.98 1.34 -15.37
CA HIS A 147 -14.45 -0.02 -15.39
C HIS A 147 -14.85 -0.83 -16.65
N GLU A 148 -15.99 -0.51 -17.28
CA GLU A 148 -16.43 -1.09 -18.55
C GLU A 148 -15.54 -0.70 -19.75
N LYS A 149 -14.75 0.38 -19.60
CA LYS A 149 -13.78 0.86 -20.60
C LYS A 149 -12.40 0.19 -20.44
N LEU A 150 -12.23 -0.69 -19.46
CA LEU A 150 -11.08 -1.57 -19.32
C LEU A 150 -11.48 -2.99 -19.75
N ARG A 151 -10.82 -3.52 -20.79
CA ARG A 151 -10.99 -4.90 -21.24
C ARG A 151 -9.79 -5.74 -20.87
N LEU A 152 -10.04 -6.92 -20.32
CA LEU A 152 -9.03 -7.92 -19.98
C LEU A 152 -9.29 -9.19 -20.78
N ASP A 153 -8.22 -9.80 -21.31
CA ASP A 153 -8.26 -11.12 -21.95
C ASP A 153 -7.38 -12.09 -21.17
N ALA A 154 -8.02 -13.09 -20.56
CA ALA A 154 -7.35 -14.09 -19.75
C ALA A 154 -6.40 -14.98 -20.55
N LYS A 155 -6.77 -15.36 -21.78
CA LYS A 155 -6.00 -16.30 -22.60
C LYS A 155 -4.78 -15.62 -23.19
N ALA A 156 -4.96 -14.40 -23.72
CA ALA A 156 -3.88 -13.64 -24.34
C ALA A 156 -3.01 -12.89 -23.32
N ARG A 157 -3.47 -12.77 -22.06
CA ARG A 157 -2.87 -11.93 -21.02
C ARG A 157 -2.68 -10.49 -21.51
N THR A 158 -3.76 -9.93 -22.04
CA THR A 158 -3.77 -8.56 -22.55
C THR A 158 -4.78 -7.68 -21.83
N ALA A 159 -4.47 -6.40 -21.70
CA ALA A 159 -5.39 -5.36 -21.28
C ALA A 159 -5.54 -4.29 -22.36
N GLN A 160 -6.74 -3.70 -22.46
CA GLN A 160 -7.03 -2.59 -23.35
C GLN A 160 -7.83 -1.51 -22.61
N LEU A 161 -7.33 -0.28 -22.65
CA LEU A 161 -8.04 0.92 -22.21
C LEU A 161 -8.70 1.57 -23.43
N LEU A 162 -10.02 1.66 -23.45
CA LEU A 162 -10.76 1.97 -24.68
C LEU A 162 -10.74 3.44 -25.08
N LYS A 163 -10.47 4.36 -24.15
CA LYS A 163 -10.46 5.80 -24.44
C LYS A 163 -9.05 6.39 -24.31
N PRO A 164 -8.60 7.22 -25.27
CA PRO A 164 -7.37 8.00 -25.12
C PRO A 164 -7.40 8.85 -23.84
N GLY A 165 -6.30 8.87 -23.11
CA GLY A 165 -6.15 9.66 -21.87
C GLY A 165 -6.63 8.98 -20.60
N MET A 166 -7.18 7.76 -20.67
CA MET A 166 -7.45 6.97 -19.46
C MET A 166 -6.18 6.74 -18.65
N LEU A 167 -6.33 6.72 -17.33
CA LEU A 167 -5.25 6.42 -16.39
C LEU A 167 -5.76 5.43 -15.35
N LEU A 168 -4.90 4.49 -14.98
CA LEU A 168 -5.20 3.53 -13.92
C LEU A 168 -4.63 4.00 -12.58
N ASP A 169 -5.33 3.66 -11.49
CA ASP A 169 -4.92 3.84 -10.10
C ASP A 169 -5.28 2.56 -9.33
N LEU A 170 -4.26 1.90 -8.76
CA LEU A 170 -4.41 0.67 -7.98
C LEU A 170 -4.29 0.91 -6.46
N GLY A 171 -4.35 2.15 -5.99
CA GLY A 171 -4.06 2.52 -4.60
C GLY A 171 -4.95 1.86 -3.54
N GLY A 172 -6.17 1.45 -3.91
CA GLY A 172 -7.12 0.74 -3.05
C GLY A 172 -7.15 -0.78 -3.23
N ILE A 173 -6.12 -1.40 -3.81
CA ILE A 173 -6.00 -2.86 -3.95
C ILE A 173 -4.55 -3.37 -3.95
N ALA A 174 -3.60 -2.53 -4.38
CA ALA A 174 -2.22 -2.96 -4.61
C ALA A 174 -1.49 -3.37 -3.34
N LYS A 175 -1.84 -2.80 -2.17
CA LYS A 175 -1.17 -3.12 -0.90
C LYS A 175 -1.64 -4.47 -0.38
N GLY A 176 -2.95 -4.74 -0.43
CA GLY A 176 -3.49 -6.07 -0.16
C GLY A 176 -2.87 -7.14 -1.06
N TYR A 177 -2.77 -6.86 -2.36
CA TYR A 177 -2.10 -7.76 -3.32
C TYR A 177 -0.64 -8.01 -2.97
N ALA A 178 0.12 -6.97 -2.62
CA ALA A 178 1.51 -7.12 -2.20
C ALA A 178 1.66 -7.94 -0.91
N ALA A 179 0.73 -7.80 0.05
CA ALA A 179 0.72 -8.56 1.28
C ALA A 179 0.47 -10.07 1.01
N ASP A 180 -0.54 -10.40 0.21
CA ASP A 180 -0.85 -11.78 -0.19
C ASP A 180 0.32 -12.44 -0.93
N GLU A 181 0.90 -11.73 -1.90
CA GLU A 181 2.03 -12.22 -2.69
C GLU A 181 3.28 -12.42 -1.84
N THR A 182 3.45 -11.61 -0.79
CA THR A 182 4.52 -11.79 0.19
C THR A 182 4.33 -13.07 1.00
N LEU A 183 3.11 -13.36 1.48
CA LEU A 183 2.80 -14.64 2.13
C LEU A 183 3.08 -15.82 1.20
N ARG A 184 2.73 -15.71 -0.08
CA ARG A 184 2.99 -16.75 -1.07
C ARG A 184 4.48 -16.99 -1.28
N VAL A 185 5.31 -15.94 -1.30
CA VAL A 185 6.77 -16.06 -1.33
C VAL A 185 7.28 -16.77 -0.09
N LEU A 186 6.88 -16.34 1.11
CA LEU A 186 7.30 -16.97 2.37
C LEU A 186 6.92 -18.45 2.44
N LYS A 187 5.72 -18.80 1.96
CA LYS A 187 5.28 -20.21 1.85
C LYS A 187 6.19 -21.05 0.97
N GLY A 188 6.74 -20.47 -0.11
CA GLY A 188 7.74 -21.12 -0.96
C GLY A 188 9.08 -21.40 -0.26
N TYR A 189 9.36 -20.70 0.85
CA TYR A 189 10.48 -20.97 1.75
C TYR A 189 10.12 -21.94 2.89
N GLY A 190 8.92 -22.53 2.88
CA GLY A 190 8.43 -23.40 3.95
C GLY A 190 7.96 -22.64 5.19
N ILE A 191 7.68 -21.34 5.07
CA ILE A 191 7.21 -20.47 6.16
C ILE A 191 5.74 -20.17 5.92
N ASP A 192 4.85 -20.86 6.65
CA ASP A 192 3.40 -20.70 6.58
C ASP A 192 2.85 -19.84 7.72
N ARG A 193 3.54 -19.78 8.86
CA ARG A 193 3.22 -18.94 10.03
C ARG A 193 3.80 -17.55 9.85
N ALA A 194 3.09 -16.72 9.08
CA ALA A 194 3.51 -15.36 8.77
C ALA A 194 2.35 -14.35 8.82
N LEU A 195 2.69 -13.10 9.08
CA LEU A 195 1.86 -11.92 9.01
C LEU A 195 2.60 -10.86 8.20
N VAL A 196 1.90 -10.23 7.26
CA VAL A 196 2.42 -9.12 6.45
C VAL A 196 1.46 -7.95 6.62
N ALA A 197 1.97 -6.81 7.06
CA ALA A 197 1.19 -5.59 7.23
C ALA A 197 1.78 -4.46 6.37
N ALA A 198 0.91 -3.78 5.63
CA ALA A 198 1.21 -2.66 4.75
C ALA A 198 0.39 -1.43 5.14
N GLY A 199 0.65 -0.88 6.33
CA GLY A 199 -0.21 0.14 6.95
C GLY A 199 -1.49 -0.48 7.51
N GLY A 200 -2.64 -0.19 6.91
CA GLY A 200 -3.95 -0.69 7.35
C GLY A 200 -4.39 -2.00 6.70
N ASP A 201 -3.58 -2.53 5.78
CA ASP A 201 -3.81 -3.76 5.01
C ASP A 201 -2.93 -4.88 5.58
N ILE A 202 -3.53 -6.01 5.95
CA ILE A 202 -2.85 -7.08 6.68
C ILE A 202 -3.28 -8.45 6.14
N ALA A 203 -2.31 -9.21 5.64
CA ALA A 203 -2.49 -10.62 5.29
C ALA A 203 -1.87 -11.52 6.36
N VAL A 204 -2.58 -12.58 6.77
CA VAL A 204 -2.09 -13.57 7.75
C VAL A 204 -2.21 -15.00 7.24
N GLY A 205 -1.15 -15.79 7.47
CA GLY A 205 -1.11 -17.23 7.22
C GLY A 205 -1.50 -18.05 8.45
N GLU A 206 -0.81 -19.17 8.66
CA GLU A 206 -1.04 -20.07 9.79
C GLU A 206 -0.78 -19.38 11.14
N PRO A 207 -1.47 -19.75 12.23
CA PRO A 207 -1.31 -19.11 13.53
C PRO A 207 0.12 -19.21 14.08
N PRO A 208 0.54 -18.28 14.96
CA PRO A 208 1.76 -18.42 15.75
C PRO A 208 1.86 -19.79 16.46
N PRO A 209 3.06 -20.39 16.60
CA PRO A 209 3.23 -21.70 17.26
C PRO A 209 2.72 -21.77 18.71
N ASP A 210 2.75 -20.64 19.41
CA ASP A 210 2.31 -20.46 20.80
C ASP A 210 0.81 -20.15 20.94
N MET A 211 0.10 -19.98 19.81
CA MET A 211 -1.32 -19.63 19.76
C MET A 211 -2.14 -20.62 18.89
N GLU A 212 -1.81 -21.91 18.93
CA GLU A 212 -2.56 -22.93 18.19
C GLU A 212 -4.06 -22.86 18.51
N GLY A 213 -4.88 -22.53 17.50
CA GLY A 213 -6.33 -22.38 17.59
C GLY A 213 -6.85 -20.96 17.83
N ASN A 214 -6.00 -19.97 18.12
CA ASN A 214 -6.41 -18.58 18.43
C ASN A 214 -5.96 -17.54 17.39
N GLY A 215 -5.29 -17.94 16.30
CA GLY A 215 -4.89 -17.06 15.19
C GLY A 215 -3.90 -15.93 15.58
N TRP A 216 -3.61 -15.07 14.61
CA TRP A 216 -2.92 -13.80 14.80
C TRP A 216 -3.87 -12.78 15.45
N THR A 217 -3.41 -12.13 16.52
CA THR A 217 -4.16 -11.04 17.15
C THR A 217 -3.91 -9.74 16.41
N ILE A 218 -4.97 -9.16 15.86
CA ILE A 218 -4.93 -7.96 15.02
C ILE A 218 -5.80 -6.87 15.66
N ALA A 219 -5.20 -5.70 15.86
CA ALA A 219 -5.90 -4.52 16.33
C ALA A 219 -6.76 -3.90 15.22
N VAL A 220 -8.00 -3.56 15.55
CA VAL A 220 -8.92 -2.84 14.65
C VAL A 220 -8.97 -1.38 15.06
N ALA A 221 -8.60 -0.49 14.13
CA ALA A 221 -8.60 0.95 14.36
C ALA A 221 -10.02 1.49 14.59
N SER A 222 -10.14 2.56 15.39
CA SER A 222 -11.42 3.17 15.74
C SER A 222 -11.51 4.60 15.23
N LEU A 223 -12.65 4.98 14.64
CA LEU A 223 -12.88 6.30 14.05
C LEU A 223 -12.91 7.45 15.09
N ASP A 224 -13.36 7.14 16.31
CA ASP A 224 -13.54 8.07 17.42
C ASP A 224 -12.24 8.37 18.18
N SER A 225 -11.34 7.39 18.28
CA SER A 225 -10.11 7.48 19.07
C SER A 225 -8.87 6.99 18.31
N PRO A 226 -8.55 7.57 17.14
CA PRO A 226 -7.45 7.09 16.27
C PRO A 226 -6.07 7.20 16.92
N THR A 227 -5.90 8.04 17.94
CA THR A 227 -4.65 8.23 18.68
C THR A 227 -4.56 7.42 19.98
N GLN A 228 -5.66 6.76 20.40
CA GLN A 228 -5.67 5.93 21.60
C GLN A 228 -5.30 4.49 21.26
N ARG A 229 -4.92 3.72 22.30
CA ARG A 229 -4.72 2.28 22.14
C ARG A 229 -5.99 1.64 21.54
N PRO A 230 -5.85 0.75 20.54
CA PRO A 230 -6.98 0.01 20.01
C PRO A 230 -7.73 -0.71 21.12
N LYS A 231 -9.07 -0.59 21.11
CA LYS A 231 -9.96 -1.27 22.07
C LYS A 231 -10.56 -2.55 21.49
N ARG A 232 -10.31 -2.80 20.20
CA ARG A 232 -10.91 -3.90 19.43
C ARG A 232 -9.79 -4.76 18.86
N TYR A 233 -9.83 -6.04 19.19
CA TYR A 233 -8.90 -7.04 18.68
C TYR A 233 -9.66 -8.21 18.07
N VAL A 234 -9.19 -8.69 16.92
CA VAL A 234 -9.69 -9.89 16.26
C VAL A 234 -8.57 -10.92 16.11
N ALA A 235 -8.95 -12.19 16.14
CA ALA A 235 -8.07 -13.34 15.98
C ALA A 235 -8.29 -13.92 14.58
N LEU A 236 -7.28 -13.88 13.70
CA LEU A 236 -7.38 -14.31 12.30
C LEU A 236 -6.24 -15.25 11.89
N HIS A 237 -6.53 -16.17 10.99
CA HIS A 237 -5.53 -16.99 10.31
C HIS A 237 -6.03 -17.30 8.91
N ASN A 238 -5.11 -17.45 7.95
CA ASN A 238 -5.42 -17.67 6.54
C ASN A 238 -6.50 -16.70 6.01
N ALA A 239 -6.28 -15.40 6.24
CA ALA A 239 -7.23 -14.34 5.93
C ALA A 239 -6.52 -13.00 5.66
N GLY A 240 -7.19 -12.11 4.95
CA GLY A 240 -6.85 -10.70 4.84
C GLY A 240 -7.75 -9.82 5.70
N ILE A 241 -7.22 -8.70 6.18
CA ILE A 241 -7.98 -7.65 6.88
C ILE A 241 -7.44 -6.27 6.51
N SER A 242 -8.31 -5.47 5.89
CA SER A 242 -8.00 -4.11 5.48
C SER A 242 -8.92 -3.11 6.13
N THR A 243 -8.36 -1.96 6.51
CA THR A 243 -9.13 -0.81 6.98
C THR A 243 -8.97 0.39 6.06
N SER A 244 -10.06 0.77 5.40
CA SER A 244 -10.16 2.00 4.61
C SER A 244 -10.93 3.07 5.38
N GLY A 245 -10.58 4.33 5.15
CA GLY A 245 -11.25 5.44 5.77
C GLY A 245 -10.57 6.76 5.48
N ASP A 246 -11.15 7.84 6.00
CA ASP A 246 -10.68 9.19 5.72
C ASP A 246 -9.67 9.72 6.76
N LEU A 247 -9.37 8.95 7.81
CA LEU A 247 -8.50 9.36 8.93
C LEU A 247 -7.11 9.82 8.48
N GLU A 248 -6.46 9.03 7.64
CA GLU A 248 -5.02 9.17 7.34
C GLU A 248 -4.70 10.24 6.29
N GLN A 249 -5.60 10.48 5.34
CA GLN A 249 -5.36 11.44 4.25
C GLN A 249 -6.63 12.21 3.87
N HIS A 250 -6.60 13.52 4.11
CA HIS A 250 -7.67 14.45 3.79
C HIS A 250 -7.13 15.87 3.52
N VAL A 251 -8.01 16.78 3.09
CA VAL A 251 -7.78 18.23 3.01
C VAL A 251 -9.05 18.97 3.45
N GLU A 252 -8.90 20.11 4.10
CA GLU A 252 -10.01 21.02 4.36
C GLU A 252 -9.94 22.20 3.37
N ILE A 253 -11.03 22.45 2.66
CA ILE A 253 -11.16 23.55 1.70
C ILE A 253 -12.51 24.22 1.96
N ASN A 254 -12.49 25.53 2.24
CA ASN A 254 -13.69 26.33 2.55
C ASN A 254 -14.56 25.71 3.65
N GLY A 255 -13.94 25.22 4.74
CA GLY A 255 -14.64 24.60 5.87
C GLY A 255 -15.25 23.22 5.58
N THR A 256 -15.04 22.66 4.39
CA THR A 256 -15.45 21.30 4.05
C THR A 256 -14.24 20.40 4.00
N ARG A 257 -14.32 19.27 4.68
CA ARG A 257 -13.28 18.23 4.67
C ARG A 257 -13.50 17.27 3.51
N TYR A 258 -12.43 16.93 2.79
CA TYR A 258 -12.42 16.02 1.65
C TYR A 258 -11.40 14.90 1.88
N SER A 259 -11.85 13.65 1.81
CA SER A 259 -11.00 12.45 1.87
C SER A 259 -10.11 12.30 0.63
N HIS A 260 -9.12 11.42 0.71
CA HIS A 260 -8.41 10.91 -0.48
C HIS A 260 -9.25 9.89 -1.27
N ILE A 261 -10.30 9.32 -0.68
CA ILE A 261 -11.23 8.40 -1.34
C ILE A 261 -12.22 9.23 -2.16
N VAL A 262 -12.35 8.90 -3.44
CA VAL A 262 -13.19 9.61 -4.41
C VAL A 262 -14.26 8.66 -4.94
N ASP A 263 -15.50 9.13 -4.97
CA ASP A 263 -16.60 8.41 -5.62
C ASP A 263 -16.43 8.46 -7.15
N PRO A 264 -16.25 7.31 -7.82
CA PRO A 264 -16.06 7.28 -9.28
C PRO A 264 -17.24 7.81 -10.09
N LYS A 265 -18.46 7.78 -9.54
CA LYS A 265 -19.66 8.24 -10.26
C LYS A 265 -19.77 9.76 -10.26
N SER A 266 -19.56 10.38 -9.10
CA SER A 266 -19.66 11.85 -8.97
C SER A 266 -18.34 12.57 -9.21
N GLY A 267 -17.22 11.85 -9.14
CA GLY A 267 -15.87 12.43 -9.14
C GLY A 267 -15.54 13.24 -7.90
N ARG A 268 -16.38 13.18 -6.85
CA ARG A 268 -16.20 13.96 -5.61
C ARG A 268 -15.46 13.14 -4.56
N ALA A 269 -14.49 13.76 -3.92
CA ALA A 269 -13.94 13.20 -2.69
C ALA A 269 -15.03 13.09 -1.61
N ILE A 270 -15.02 11.98 -0.87
CA ILE A 270 -15.97 11.74 0.21
C ILE A 270 -15.76 12.79 1.31
N THR A 271 -16.84 13.39 1.78
CA THR A 271 -16.80 14.45 2.81
C THR A 271 -17.21 13.98 4.20
N GLY A 272 -17.97 12.88 4.30
CA GLY A 272 -18.34 12.27 5.57
C GLY A 272 -17.18 11.47 6.18
N ARG A 273 -17.12 11.42 7.51
CA ARG A 273 -16.14 10.56 8.20
C ARG A 273 -16.60 9.11 8.15
N VAL A 274 -15.76 8.22 7.68
CA VAL A 274 -16.07 6.79 7.52
C VAL A 274 -14.82 5.96 7.79
N SER A 275 -15.00 4.85 8.50
CA SER A 275 -14.00 3.80 8.69
C SER A 275 -14.66 2.47 8.38
N VAL A 276 -14.05 1.71 7.49
CA VAL A 276 -14.52 0.40 7.06
C VAL A 276 -13.38 -0.57 7.26
N THR A 277 -13.60 -1.59 8.08
CA THR A 277 -12.71 -2.73 8.20
C THR A 277 -13.38 -3.95 7.56
N VAL A 278 -12.73 -4.55 6.57
CA VAL A 278 -13.20 -5.78 5.90
C VAL A 278 -12.24 -6.92 6.22
N ILE A 279 -12.80 -8.10 6.47
CA ILE A 279 -12.06 -9.37 6.56
C ILE A 279 -12.52 -10.25 5.41
N ALA A 280 -11.59 -10.85 4.68
CA ALA A 280 -11.84 -11.73 3.53
C ALA A 280 -10.82 -12.88 3.50
N PRO A 281 -10.97 -13.88 2.62
CA PRO A 281 -9.98 -14.96 2.47
C PRO A 281 -8.57 -14.48 2.10
N ASP A 282 -8.47 -13.34 1.41
CA ASP A 282 -7.23 -12.69 0.99
C ASP A 282 -7.33 -11.16 1.18
N ASP A 283 -6.18 -10.50 1.31
CA ASP A 283 -6.10 -9.07 1.61
C ASP A 283 -6.35 -8.20 0.38
N THR A 284 -6.06 -8.73 -0.82
CA THR A 284 -6.43 -8.10 -2.10
C THR A 284 -7.93 -7.79 -2.15
N THR A 285 -8.76 -8.78 -1.80
CA THR A 285 -10.20 -8.65 -1.75
C THR A 285 -10.63 -7.74 -0.61
N ALA A 286 -9.99 -7.84 0.57
CA ALA A 286 -10.30 -6.99 1.71
C ALA A 286 -10.04 -5.49 1.44
N ASP A 287 -8.89 -5.13 0.86
CA ASP A 287 -8.46 -3.75 0.54
C ASP A 287 -9.44 -3.08 -0.42
N ALA A 288 -9.76 -3.77 -1.52
CA ALA A 288 -10.68 -3.28 -2.53
C ALA A 288 -12.11 -3.15 -2.02
N LEU A 289 -12.60 -4.12 -1.24
CA LEU A 289 -13.94 -4.02 -0.64
C LEU A 289 -14.04 -2.93 0.42
N ALA A 290 -13.01 -2.74 1.25
CA ALA A 290 -12.99 -1.67 2.23
C ALA A 290 -13.12 -0.30 1.54
N THR A 291 -12.40 -0.09 0.44
CA THR A 291 -12.50 1.12 -0.39
C THR A 291 -13.90 1.26 -1.02
N ALA A 292 -14.43 0.19 -1.62
CA ALA A 292 -15.76 0.19 -2.25
C ALA A 292 -16.86 0.59 -1.25
N VAL A 293 -16.81 0.04 -0.04
CA VAL A 293 -17.79 0.28 1.01
C VAL A 293 -17.69 1.69 1.58
N CYS A 294 -16.50 2.30 1.63
CA CYS A 294 -16.37 3.72 1.96
C CYS A 294 -17.19 4.59 0.98
N VAL A 295 -17.13 4.29 -0.32
CA VAL A 295 -17.88 5.01 -1.37
C VAL A 295 -19.39 4.73 -1.28
N LEU A 296 -19.78 3.47 -1.06
CA LEU A 296 -21.19 3.07 -0.99
C LEU A 296 -21.91 3.57 0.27
N GLY A 297 -21.17 3.80 1.36
CA GLY A 297 -21.72 4.10 2.68
C GLY A 297 -22.36 2.87 3.35
N LEU A 298 -22.91 3.09 4.55
CA LEU A 298 -23.34 2.02 5.47
C LEU A 298 -24.32 1.02 4.83
N GLU A 299 -25.47 1.48 4.34
CA GLU A 299 -26.56 0.59 3.90
C GLU A 299 -26.22 -0.21 2.64
N ARG A 300 -25.68 0.46 1.61
CA ARG A 300 -25.31 -0.18 0.35
C ARG A 300 -24.06 -1.03 0.51
N GLY A 301 -23.12 -0.58 1.34
CA GLY A 301 -21.91 -1.31 1.67
C GLY A 301 -22.18 -2.64 2.37
N LEU A 302 -23.08 -2.65 3.37
CA LEU A 302 -23.51 -3.89 4.02
C LEU A 302 -24.12 -4.90 3.03
N LYS A 303 -24.96 -4.43 2.10
CA LYS A 303 -25.52 -5.29 1.04
C LYS A 303 -24.45 -5.87 0.13
N LEU A 304 -23.43 -5.08 -0.24
CA LEU A 304 -22.29 -5.56 -1.02
C LEU A 304 -21.57 -6.69 -0.28
N ILE A 305 -21.19 -6.47 0.98
CA ILE A 305 -20.49 -7.46 1.80
C ILE A 305 -21.31 -8.74 1.94
N GLN A 306 -22.62 -8.63 2.22
CA GLN A 306 -23.52 -9.79 2.30
C GLN A 306 -23.58 -10.64 1.02
N SER A 307 -23.34 -10.02 -0.14
CA SER A 307 -23.37 -10.70 -1.45
C SER A 307 -22.09 -11.46 -1.78
N ILE A 308 -21.01 -11.27 -1.01
CA ILE A 308 -19.69 -11.87 -1.27
C ILE A 308 -19.41 -12.92 -0.19
N PRO A 309 -19.30 -14.22 -0.55
CA PRO A 309 -19.01 -15.28 0.41
C PRO A 309 -17.76 -15.01 1.23
N GLU A 310 -17.77 -15.51 2.47
CA GLU A 310 -16.61 -15.48 3.38
C GLU A 310 -16.09 -14.09 3.76
N THR A 311 -16.81 -13.02 3.39
CA THR A 311 -16.49 -11.65 3.81
C THR A 311 -17.22 -11.26 5.10
N ARG A 312 -16.55 -10.43 5.89
CA ARG A 312 -17.04 -9.86 7.15
C ARG A 312 -16.67 -8.38 7.15
N ALA A 313 -17.48 -7.54 7.77
CA ALA A 313 -17.17 -6.11 7.82
C ALA A 313 -17.61 -5.45 9.11
N LEU A 314 -16.86 -4.43 9.53
CA LEU A 314 -17.25 -3.42 10.50
C LEU A 314 -17.24 -2.07 9.79
N ILE A 315 -18.40 -1.42 9.73
CA ILE A 315 -18.57 -0.14 9.04
C ILE A 315 -19.00 0.89 10.08
N CYS A 316 -18.22 1.96 10.21
CA CYS A 316 -18.50 3.06 11.13
C CYS A 316 -18.52 4.38 10.36
N GLN A 317 -19.56 5.18 10.55
CA GLN A 317 -19.75 6.48 9.92
C GLN A 317 -20.11 7.53 10.97
N ALA A 318 -19.53 8.73 10.88
CA ALA A 318 -19.97 9.84 11.70
C ALA A 318 -21.10 10.59 11.02
N LYS A 319 -22.24 10.75 11.70
CA LYS A 319 -23.40 11.52 11.26
C LYS A 319 -23.83 12.45 12.40
N ASN A 320 -23.89 13.76 12.14
CA ASN A 320 -24.26 14.78 13.15
C ASN A 320 -23.46 14.68 14.47
N SER A 321 -22.16 14.42 14.37
CA SER A 321 -21.26 14.20 15.52
C SER A 321 -21.52 12.93 16.34
N GLU A 322 -22.45 12.08 15.92
CA GLU A 322 -22.67 10.74 16.47
C GLU A 322 -22.01 9.68 15.59
N LEU A 323 -21.41 8.67 16.22
CA LEU A 323 -20.81 7.53 15.52
C LEU A 323 -21.85 6.43 15.36
N GLN A 324 -22.17 6.08 14.11
CA GLN A 324 -23.03 4.96 13.77
C GLN A 324 -22.16 3.82 13.24
N CYS A 325 -22.19 2.68 13.91
CA CYS A 325 -21.48 1.48 13.47
C CYS A 325 -22.46 0.35 13.19
N SER A 326 -22.16 -0.47 12.19
CA SER A 326 -22.84 -1.72 11.92
C SER A 326 -21.83 -2.75 11.44
N ASP A 327 -22.10 -4.01 11.73
CA ASP A 327 -21.21 -5.09 11.35
C ASP A 327 -21.96 -6.22 10.63
N TRP A 328 -21.21 -7.01 9.88
CA TRP A 328 -21.69 -8.24 9.26
C TRP A 328 -20.73 -9.37 9.57
N ARG A 329 -21.19 -10.33 10.38
CA ARG A 329 -20.41 -11.51 10.81
C ARG A 329 -19.02 -11.15 11.35
N PHE A 330 -18.86 -9.93 11.86
CA PHE A 330 -17.56 -9.47 12.31
C PHE A 330 -17.27 -10.16 13.65
N PRO A 331 -16.05 -10.71 13.84
CA PRO A 331 -15.75 -11.42 15.07
C PRO A 331 -15.95 -10.53 16.29
N ALA A 332 -16.50 -11.09 17.36
CA ALA A 332 -16.58 -10.41 18.64
C ALA A 332 -15.18 -9.96 19.05
N THR A 333 -15.04 -8.66 19.31
CA THR A 333 -13.75 -8.08 19.66
C THR A 333 -13.49 -8.30 21.14
N ARG A 334 -12.31 -8.82 21.49
CA ARG A 334 -11.88 -8.86 22.89
C ARG A 334 -11.39 -7.48 23.30
N ASP A 335 -11.88 -6.95 24.42
CA ASP A 335 -11.26 -5.79 25.07
C ASP A 335 -10.06 -6.32 25.87
N GLN A 336 -8.85 -6.15 25.34
CA GLN A 336 -7.64 -6.57 26.06
C GLN A 336 -7.18 -5.43 26.98
N SER A 337 -7.73 -5.41 28.19
CA SER A 337 -7.31 -4.48 29.23
C SER A 337 -5.99 -4.88 29.92
N HIS A 338 -5.36 -6.03 29.60
CA HIS A 338 -4.15 -6.53 30.29
C HIS A 338 -3.06 -7.13 29.37
N ASP A 339 -1.81 -6.92 29.79
CA ASP A 339 -0.51 -7.20 29.17
C ASP A 339 -0.35 -8.58 28.51
N SER A 340 -0.67 -8.69 27.22
CA SER A 340 -0.12 -9.72 26.33
C SER A 340 0.67 -9.05 25.21
N PRO A 341 1.75 -9.66 24.68
CA PRO A 341 2.49 -9.09 23.57
C PRO A 341 1.61 -9.09 22.31
N VAL A 342 0.86 -8.01 22.13
CA VAL A 342 0.11 -7.71 20.92
C VAL A 342 1.10 -7.57 19.78
N CYS A 343 0.79 -8.15 18.61
CA CYS A 343 1.39 -7.70 17.37
C CYS A 343 0.89 -6.27 17.11
N ASP A 344 1.54 -5.30 17.74
CA ASP A 344 1.26 -3.88 17.54
C ASP A 344 1.94 -3.45 16.22
N ALA A 345 1.48 -4.05 15.12
CA ALA A 345 1.96 -3.75 13.78
C ALA A 345 1.47 -2.37 13.32
N THR A 346 0.39 -1.84 13.92
CA THR A 346 -0.27 -0.62 13.49
C THR A 346 0.17 0.63 14.27
N SER A 347 0.45 0.57 15.58
CA SER A 347 0.76 1.80 16.34
C SER A 347 2.16 2.38 16.08
N GLU A 348 3.16 1.55 15.75
CA GLU A 348 4.51 2.02 15.43
C GLU A 348 4.58 2.71 14.05
N ILE A 349 3.77 2.25 13.08
CA ILE A 349 3.71 2.85 11.73
C ILE A 349 3.11 4.27 11.80
N SER A 350 2.11 4.49 12.66
CA SER A 350 1.52 5.83 12.86
C SER A 350 2.46 6.81 13.58
N ARG A 351 3.36 6.34 14.46
CA ARG A 351 4.28 7.19 15.24
C ARG A 351 5.50 7.69 14.48
N LEU A 352 5.95 6.98 13.43
CA LEU A 352 7.13 7.38 12.66
C LEU A 352 6.87 8.52 11.66
N ARG A 353 5.62 8.95 11.46
CA ARG A 353 5.25 10.03 10.51
C ARG A 353 5.18 11.42 11.12
N THR A 354 5.30 11.58 12.45
CA THR A 354 5.18 12.90 13.10
C THR A 354 6.50 13.64 13.29
N ASN A 355 7.66 13.07 12.92
CA ASN A 355 8.94 13.78 12.99
C ASN A 355 9.49 14.11 11.59
N ARG A 356 9.67 15.42 11.38
CA ARG A 356 10.23 16.06 10.18
C ARG A 356 11.66 15.59 9.89
N CYS A 357 11.98 15.60 8.59
CA CYS A 357 13.31 15.73 7.96
C CYS A 357 14.52 15.42 8.84
N PHE A 358 15.21 14.30 8.59
CA PHE A 358 16.65 14.26 8.79
C PHE A 358 17.38 13.63 7.60
N SER A 359 18.41 14.36 7.20
CA SER A 359 19.40 14.13 6.16
C SER A 359 19.99 12.72 6.14
N LEU A 360 20.19 12.22 4.93
CA LEU A 360 21.09 11.12 4.60
C LEU A 360 22.49 11.32 5.23
N SER A 361 23.04 10.27 5.84
CA SER A 361 24.47 10.05 5.92
C SER A 361 24.73 8.55 5.96
N LEU A 362 25.49 8.08 4.97
CA LEU A 362 26.00 6.72 4.87
C LEU A 362 26.82 6.31 6.11
N GLY A 363 26.64 5.04 6.49
CA GLY A 363 27.72 4.09 6.76
C GLY A 363 28.68 4.35 7.91
N ARG A 364 28.71 3.40 8.86
CA ARG A 364 29.96 2.75 9.28
C ARG A 364 29.67 1.47 10.07
N ILE A 365 30.04 0.36 9.43
CA ILE A 365 30.46 -0.87 10.07
C ILE A 365 31.81 -0.59 10.74
N CYS A 366 32.00 -1.08 11.97
CA CYS A 366 33.12 -1.95 12.38
C CYS A 366 33.74 -1.65 13.75
N SER A 367 34.08 -2.75 14.42
CA SER A 367 35.24 -2.99 15.29
C SER A 367 35.19 -2.60 16.78
N THR A 368 35.05 -3.67 17.58
CA THR A 368 35.78 -4.00 18.80
C THR A 368 36.89 -3.04 19.25
N ASN A 369 36.75 -2.57 20.50
CA ASN A 369 37.73 -1.85 21.28
C ASN A 369 39.08 -2.59 21.37
N LEU A 370 40.16 -1.91 20.99
CA LEU A 370 41.47 -2.11 21.60
C LEU A 370 42.08 -0.74 21.93
N VAL A 371 42.59 -0.66 23.15
CA VAL A 371 43.14 0.49 23.85
C VAL A 371 44.47 0.93 23.23
N ALA A 372 44.68 2.24 23.02
CA ALA A 372 45.95 2.91 23.29
C ALA A 372 45.82 4.44 23.24
N SER A 373 46.44 5.08 24.21
CA SER A 373 46.35 6.48 24.60
C SER A 373 47.31 7.41 23.85
N ARG A 374 46.85 8.65 23.64
CA ARG A 374 47.56 9.95 23.76
C ARG A 374 48.86 10.17 22.96
N GLY A 375 48.85 11.28 22.21
CA GLY A 375 49.89 12.31 22.38
C GLY A 375 50.46 12.94 21.11
N SER A 376 50.52 14.28 21.15
CA SER A 376 51.42 15.19 20.42
C SER A 376 51.26 15.46 18.90
N LYS A 377 50.72 16.65 18.61
CA LYS A 377 51.14 17.60 17.53
C LYS A 377 52.53 18.20 17.88
N PRO A 378 53.16 19.15 17.12
CA PRO A 378 52.90 19.70 15.76
C PRO A 378 54.21 19.85 14.90
N THR A 379 54.13 20.41 13.67
CA THR A 379 54.76 21.67 13.17
C THR A 379 55.20 21.67 11.69
N HIS A 380 55.31 22.92 11.18
CA HIS A 380 55.89 23.46 9.94
C HIS A 380 55.00 23.50 8.69
N GLU A 381 54.50 24.67 8.28
CA GLU A 381 55.18 25.85 7.68
C GLU A 381 55.58 25.65 6.21
N GLY A 382 55.09 26.55 5.36
CA GLY A 382 55.36 26.59 3.93
C GLY A 382 54.51 27.65 3.23
N THR A 383 54.90 28.91 3.44
CA THR A 383 54.63 30.11 2.62
C THR A 383 54.97 29.85 1.13
N SER A 384 54.52 30.56 0.09
CA SER A 384 54.11 31.95 -0.11
C SER A 384 53.43 32.14 -1.49
N ARG A 385 52.63 33.22 -1.63
CA ARG A 385 52.60 34.27 -2.70
C ARG A 385 52.71 33.85 -4.20
N ALA A 386 52.07 34.49 -5.18
CA ALA A 386 51.44 35.81 -5.34
C ALA A 386 50.47 35.74 -6.55
N GLU A 387 49.38 36.51 -6.61
CA GLU A 387 49.24 37.76 -7.41
C GLU A 387 49.53 37.60 -8.93
N SER A 388 48.80 38.16 -9.90
CA SER A 388 47.65 39.08 -9.95
C SER A 388 47.36 39.38 -11.44
N ARG A 389 46.14 39.89 -11.74
CA ARG A 389 45.76 40.76 -12.88
C ARG A 389 45.87 40.13 -14.29
N GLY A 390 45.06 40.45 -15.31
CA GLY A 390 44.04 41.46 -15.59
C GLY A 390 43.79 41.36 -17.11
N LEU A 391 42.55 41.45 -17.60
CA LEU A 391 41.95 42.65 -18.23
C LEU A 391 41.87 42.60 -19.77
N PHE A 392 40.66 42.94 -20.27
CA PHE A 392 40.28 43.54 -21.58
C PHE A 392 40.52 42.71 -22.88
N HIS A 393 39.73 42.81 -23.97
CA HIS A 393 38.86 43.88 -24.50
C HIS A 393 37.93 43.36 -25.63
N GLN A 394 36.73 43.96 -25.78
CA GLN A 394 36.03 44.47 -27.01
C GLN A 394 35.89 43.59 -28.29
N ALA A 395 35.01 43.81 -29.27
CA ALA A 395 33.74 44.53 -29.51
C ALA A 395 33.42 44.36 -31.03
N GLY A 396 32.18 44.63 -31.46
CA GLY A 396 31.80 44.96 -32.85
C GLY A 396 30.62 44.14 -33.39
N LEU A 397 29.38 44.65 -33.42
CA LEU A 397 28.75 45.60 -34.37
C LEU A 397 28.58 45.08 -35.82
N GLY A 398 27.32 45.00 -36.25
CA GLY A 398 26.92 44.92 -37.67
C GLY A 398 25.40 44.98 -37.82
N ARG A 399 24.91 45.94 -38.60
CA ARG A 399 23.53 46.50 -38.64
C ARG A 399 22.89 46.25 -40.03
N LYS A 400 21.54 46.39 -40.09
CA LYS A 400 20.68 46.79 -41.24
C LYS A 400 20.41 45.73 -42.34
N SER A 401 19.26 45.66 -43.04
CA SER A 401 17.99 46.43 -43.06
C SER A 401 16.97 45.80 -44.04
N ALA A 402 15.68 46.00 -43.75
CA ALA A 402 14.49 46.28 -44.60
C ALA A 402 14.25 45.59 -45.96
N SER A 403 13.01 45.08 -46.16
CA SER A 403 11.98 45.58 -47.12
C SER A 403 10.79 44.59 -47.24
N HIS A 404 9.58 44.99 -46.83
CA HIS A 404 8.40 45.28 -47.68
C HIS A 404 7.81 44.12 -48.51
N SER A 405 6.58 43.70 -48.19
CA SER A 405 5.39 43.96 -49.04
C SER A 405 4.13 43.27 -48.50
N SER A 406 3.08 44.06 -48.33
CA SER A 406 1.69 43.75 -48.02
C SER A 406 0.86 43.45 -49.29
N PHE A 407 -0.41 43.04 -49.07
CA PHE A 407 -1.57 42.86 -49.99
C PHE A 407 -1.87 41.41 -50.46
N PHE A 408 -3.12 40.93 -50.60
CA PHE A 408 -4.48 41.50 -50.57
C PHE A 408 -5.51 40.41 -50.18
N CYS A 409 -6.74 40.82 -49.83
CA CYS A 409 -7.95 40.03 -49.56
C CYS A 409 -8.31 38.92 -50.57
N GLY A 410 -9.06 37.94 -50.04
CA GLY A 410 -9.98 37.03 -50.73
C GLY A 410 -10.82 36.31 -49.69
#